data_AF-A0A432T2S0-F1
#
_entry.id   AF-A0A432T2S0-F1
#
_cell.length_a   1.000
_cell.length_b   1.000
_cell.length_c   1.000
_cell.angle_alpha   90.00
_cell.angle_beta   90.00
_cell.angle_gamma   90.00
#
_symmetry.space_group_name_H-M   'P 1'
#
loop_
_entity.id
_entity.type
_entity.pdbx_description
1 polymer ?
#
loop_
_entity_poly.entity_id
_entity_poly.type
_entity_poly.pdbx_seq_one_letter_code
_entity_poly.pdbx_strand_id
1 'polypeptide(L)'
;MSWIQNIVDPKTRTWEDFYRNRFQHDKIVRSTHGVNCTGSCSWQVAVKDGIVVWETQQLDYPELDSKLPGYEPRGCQRGISFSWYLYSPIRIKYPLIRGALLDAYREEKRLAGGDPMKAWENLQANKGKRQAYQHARGRGGFRRASWEEAQEIMSNANIYTAKKYGPDRVIGFSPIPAMSMISYAAGSRFLQLFGGVNISFYDWYCDLPPSFPEIWGEQTDCAESADWYNAKMIVDMGANLNMTRTPDAHFFAEARHNGTKTIVCAPDFSMVSKFADQWVPLHAGSDGAF
;
A
#
# COMPACT_ATOMS: atom_id res chain seq x y z
N MET A 1 36.14 -8.70 34.14
CA MET A 1 35.59 -9.14 32.83
C MET A 1 36.28 -8.30 31.74
N SER A 2 37.18 -8.92 30.98
CA SER A 2 38.15 -8.34 30.04
C SER A 2 37.88 -8.79 28.59
N TRP A 3 36.68 -8.61 28.07
CA TRP A 3 36.23 -9.34 26.88
C TRP A 3 36.35 -8.49 25.61
N ILE A 4 37.60 -8.26 25.20
CA ILE A 4 38.04 -7.76 23.87
C ILE A 4 38.52 -6.30 23.89
N GLN A 5 39.79 -6.13 24.23
CA GLN A 5 40.63 -5.07 23.71
C GLN A 5 41.56 -5.69 22.65
N ASN A 6 41.11 -5.79 21.39
CA ASN A 6 42.01 -6.07 20.28
C ASN A 6 42.80 -4.80 19.93
N ILE A 7 43.75 -4.45 20.80
CA ILE A 7 44.76 -3.40 20.61
C ILE A 7 45.99 -3.99 19.86
N VAL A 8 46.00 -5.30 19.59
CA VAL A 8 47.10 -6.00 18.92
C VAL A 8 46.87 -5.99 17.40
N ASP A 9 47.66 -5.17 16.70
CA ASP A 9 47.83 -5.09 15.25
C ASP A 9 46.57 -4.92 14.36
N PRO A 10 46.05 -3.68 14.21
CA PRO A 10 44.93 -3.36 13.33
C PRO A 10 45.10 -3.83 11.88
N LYS A 11 46.35 -4.00 11.40
CA LYS A 11 46.63 -4.45 10.02
C LYS A 11 46.21 -5.91 9.77
N THR A 12 46.01 -6.70 10.83
CA THR A 12 45.55 -8.09 10.72
C THR A 12 44.03 -8.22 10.60
N ARG A 13 43.27 -7.14 10.83
CA ARG A 13 41.79 -7.11 10.81
C ARG A 13 41.21 -6.84 9.41
N THR A 14 41.89 -7.28 8.35
CA THR A 14 41.47 -7.09 6.95
C THR A 14 40.13 -7.78 6.63
N TRP A 15 39.78 -8.84 7.36
CA TRP A 15 38.48 -9.51 7.21
C TRP A 15 37.28 -8.58 7.46
N GLU A 16 37.46 -7.47 8.20
CA GLU A 16 36.40 -6.50 8.45
C GLU A 16 35.99 -5.73 7.19
N ASP A 17 36.88 -5.63 6.20
CA ASP A 17 36.57 -5.00 4.91
C ASP A 17 35.45 -5.73 4.18
N PHE A 18 35.26 -7.03 4.44
CA PHE A 18 34.11 -7.78 3.94
C PHE A 18 32.78 -7.13 4.34
N TYR A 19 32.62 -6.79 5.63
CA TYR A 19 31.40 -6.16 6.15
C TYR A 19 31.30 -4.67 5.76
N ARG A 20 32.43 -3.95 5.73
CA ARG A 20 32.46 -2.55 5.26
C ARG A 20 32.01 -2.44 3.80
N ASN A 21 32.52 -3.31 2.94
CA ASN A 21 32.18 -3.35 1.52
C ASN A 21 30.71 -3.74 1.28
N ARG A 22 30.15 -4.59 2.16
CA ARG A 22 28.71 -4.92 2.11
C ARG A 22 27.83 -3.69 2.40
N PHE A 23 28.22 -2.84 3.35
CA PHE A 23 27.44 -1.65 3.74
C PHE A 23 27.60 -0.47 2.75
N GLN A 24 28.79 -0.34 2.16
CA GLN A 24 29.02 0.66 1.10
C GLN A 24 28.07 0.46 -0.09
N HIS A 25 27.58 1.55 -0.64
CA HIS A 25 26.60 1.60 -1.72
C HIS A 25 26.91 2.77 -2.65
N ASP A 26 26.38 2.72 -3.87
CA ASP A 26 26.67 3.69 -4.93
C ASP A 26 25.95 5.01 -4.68
N LYS A 27 24.69 4.93 -4.24
CA LYS A 27 23.83 6.09 -3.96
C LYS A 27 22.64 5.73 -3.08
N ILE A 28 22.05 6.77 -2.52
CA ILE A 28 20.77 6.74 -1.81
C ILE A 28 19.75 7.55 -2.62
N VAL A 29 18.55 7.00 -2.80
CA VAL A 29 17.42 7.67 -3.43
C VAL A 29 16.29 7.80 -2.40
N ARG A 30 15.74 9.01 -2.25
CA ARG A 30 14.55 9.22 -1.41
C ARG A 30 13.32 8.62 -2.09
N SER A 31 12.57 7.80 -1.36
CA SER A 31 11.29 7.26 -1.79
C SER A 31 10.33 7.08 -0.61
N THR A 32 9.14 6.57 -0.89
CA THR A 32 8.13 6.17 0.11
C THR A 32 7.35 4.95 -0.39
N HIS A 33 6.39 4.46 0.40
CA HIS A 33 5.57 3.30 0.09
C HIS A 33 4.13 3.71 -0.22
N GLY A 34 3.71 3.50 -1.47
CA GLY A 34 2.32 3.72 -1.92
C GLY A 34 1.38 2.61 -1.48
N VAL A 35 1.20 2.46 -0.17
CA VAL A 35 0.32 1.45 0.46
C VAL A 35 -0.57 2.12 1.51
N ASN A 36 -1.81 1.63 1.67
CA ASN A 36 -2.79 2.19 2.61
C ASN A 36 -2.45 1.81 4.05
N CYS A 37 -1.43 2.46 4.62
CA CYS A 37 -0.94 2.19 5.98
C CYS A 37 -0.93 3.42 6.90
N THR A 38 -1.29 4.59 6.37
CA THR A 38 -1.21 5.94 7.00
C THR A 38 0.18 6.38 7.46
N GLY A 39 1.21 5.53 7.36
CA GLY A 39 2.53 5.84 7.85
C GLY A 39 3.23 6.97 7.07
N SER A 40 3.05 7.03 5.75
CA SER A 40 3.66 8.06 4.88
C SER A 40 5.17 8.28 5.13
N CYS A 41 5.89 7.20 5.48
CA CYS A 41 7.28 7.29 5.91
C CYS A 41 8.20 7.51 4.70
N SER A 42 9.16 8.41 4.81
CA SER A 42 10.24 8.62 3.86
C SER A 42 11.39 7.64 4.11
N TRP A 43 11.94 7.08 3.04
CA TRP A 43 12.96 6.03 3.05
C TRP A 43 14.18 6.40 2.19
N GLN A 44 15.34 5.96 2.65
CA GLN A 44 16.63 5.94 1.98
C GLN A 44 16.75 4.61 1.22
N VAL A 45 16.51 4.62 -0.08
CA VAL A 45 16.65 3.42 -0.93
C VAL A 45 18.10 3.31 -1.39
N ALA A 46 18.81 2.30 -0.92
CA ALA A 46 20.20 2.06 -1.28
C ALA A 46 20.32 1.31 -2.60
N VAL A 47 21.15 1.86 -3.50
CA VAL A 47 21.55 1.22 -4.76
C VAL A 47 23.01 0.85 -4.66
N LYS A 48 23.34 -0.40 -4.96
CA LYS A 48 24.71 -0.92 -5.02
C LYS A 48 24.85 -1.80 -6.25
N ASP A 49 25.94 -1.61 -6.99
CA ASP A 49 26.21 -2.31 -8.26
C ASP A 49 25.04 -2.18 -9.25
N GLY A 50 24.41 -1.01 -9.27
CA GLY A 50 23.27 -0.71 -10.14
C GLY A 50 21.94 -1.38 -9.78
N ILE A 51 21.85 -2.11 -8.64
CA ILE A 51 20.61 -2.73 -8.15
C ILE A 51 20.19 -2.16 -6.80
N VAL A 52 18.88 -2.16 -6.52
CA VAL A 52 18.38 -1.81 -5.18
C VAL A 52 18.68 -2.97 -4.24
N VAL A 53 19.25 -2.68 -3.07
CA VAL A 53 19.76 -3.73 -2.17
C VAL A 53 19.09 -3.76 -0.80
N TRP A 54 18.75 -2.60 -0.24
CA TRP A 54 17.97 -2.46 0.99
C TRP A 54 17.44 -1.02 1.08
N GLU A 55 16.70 -0.75 2.14
CA GLU A 55 16.25 0.57 2.51
C GLU A 55 16.43 0.80 4.01
N THR A 56 16.62 2.06 4.41
CA THR A 56 16.61 2.52 5.80
C THR A 56 15.73 3.75 5.90
N GLN A 57 15.22 4.09 7.08
CA GLN A 57 14.38 5.28 7.21
C GLN A 57 15.16 6.57 6.92
N GLN A 58 14.47 7.57 6.36
CA GLN A 58 14.97 8.95 6.37
C GLN A 58 14.72 9.57 7.73
N LEU A 59 15.61 10.45 8.16
CA LEU A 59 15.56 11.08 9.48
C LEU A 59 15.37 12.60 9.41
N ASP A 60 15.36 13.18 8.21
CA ASP A 60 15.36 14.62 7.97
C ASP A 60 13.93 15.19 7.81
N TYR A 61 12.98 14.68 8.60
CA TYR A 61 11.68 15.35 8.68
C TYR A 61 11.87 16.72 9.32
N PRO A 62 11.16 17.76 8.86
CA PRO A 62 11.19 19.06 9.52
C PRO A 62 10.76 18.93 10.98
N GLU A 63 11.49 19.60 11.88
CA GLU A 63 11.10 19.73 13.27
C GLU A 63 9.84 20.61 13.38
N LEU A 64 8.83 20.12 14.10
CA LEU A 64 7.57 20.85 14.29
C LEU A 64 7.68 21.89 15.40
N ASP A 65 8.12 21.47 16.57
CA ASP A 65 8.34 22.29 17.76
C ASP A 65 9.41 21.59 18.62
N SER A 66 10.36 22.35 19.14
CA SER A 66 11.41 21.89 20.07
C SER A 66 10.92 21.23 21.35
N LYS A 67 9.64 21.39 21.70
CA LYS A 67 8.99 20.74 22.85
C LYS A 67 8.34 19.41 22.52
N LEU A 68 8.21 19.07 21.23
CA LEU A 68 7.61 17.83 20.77
C LEU A 68 8.70 16.83 20.38
N PRO A 69 8.47 15.52 20.59
CA PRO A 69 9.30 14.50 19.97
C PRO A 69 9.27 14.65 18.44
N GLY A 70 10.41 14.45 17.78
CA GLY A 70 10.48 14.44 16.33
C GLY A 70 9.77 13.22 15.73
N TYR A 71 9.35 13.33 14.47
CA TYR A 71 8.76 12.19 13.74
C TYR A 71 9.78 11.10 13.36
N GLU A 72 11.06 11.44 13.31
CA GLU A 72 12.10 10.48 12.92
C GLU A 72 12.23 9.33 13.95
N PRO A 73 12.47 8.08 13.51
CA PRO A 73 12.68 7.62 12.13
C PRO A 73 11.38 7.26 11.37
N ARG A 74 10.22 7.21 12.01
CA ARG A 74 9.03 6.49 11.49
C ARG A 74 9.40 5.06 11.03
N GLY A 75 8.72 4.56 10.00
CA GLY A 75 8.95 3.24 9.41
C GLY A 75 8.24 2.09 10.14
N CYS A 76 8.30 0.91 9.54
CA CYS A 76 7.77 -0.31 10.14
C CYS A 76 8.43 -1.55 9.49
N GLN A 77 8.19 -2.73 10.09
CA GLN A 77 8.70 -4.01 9.59
C GLN A 77 8.17 -4.41 8.21
N ARG A 78 7.04 -3.83 7.78
CA ARG A 78 6.51 -4.07 6.42
C ARG A 78 7.30 -3.25 5.41
N GLY A 79 7.50 -1.96 5.71
CA GLY A 79 8.25 -1.03 4.86
C GLY A 79 9.71 -1.44 4.66
N ILE A 80 10.44 -1.79 5.73
CA ILE A 80 11.85 -2.21 5.65
C ILE A 80 12.09 -3.42 4.72
N SER A 81 11.05 -4.24 4.51
CA SER A 81 11.11 -5.44 3.67
C SER A 81 10.73 -5.19 2.20
N PHE A 82 10.37 -3.96 1.81
CA PHE A 82 9.75 -3.69 0.51
C PHE A 82 10.71 -3.93 -0.66
N SER A 83 12.00 -3.66 -0.49
CA SER A 83 13.07 -3.96 -1.44
C SER A 83 13.08 -5.41 -1.93
N TRP A 84 12.58 -6.37 -1.14
CA TRP A 84 12.44 -7.78 -1.54
C TRP A 84 11.60 -7.94 -2.82
N TYR A 85 10.52 -7.17 -2.98
CA TYR A 85 9.59 -7.33 -4.10
C TYR A 85 10.23 -7.09 -5.46
N LEU A 86 11.29 -6.27 -5.55
CA LEU A 86 11.86 -5.83 -6.82
C LEU A 86 12.33 -7.00 -7.69
N TYR A 87 12.95 -8.00 -7.05
CA TYR A 87 13.53 -9.17 -7.72
C TYR A 87 12.95 -10.50 -7.22
N SER A 88 11.94 -10.45 -6.36
CA SER A 88 11.24 -11.61 -5.81
C SER A 88 10.67 -12.54 -6.89
N PRO A 89 10.44 -13.83 -6.58
CA PRO A 89 9.79 -14.77 -7.49
C PRO A 89 8.35 -14.38 -7.86
N ILE A 90 7.73 -13.45 -7.13
CA ILE A 90 6.36 -12.99 -7.38
C ILE A 90 6.29 -11.67 -8.16
N ARG A 91 7.44 -11.13 -8.60
CA ARG A 91 7.47 -9.92 -9.42
C ARG A 91 6.79 -10.15 -10.77
N ILE A 92 5.78 -9.36 -11.08
CA ILE A 92 5.18 -9.32 -12.42
C ILE A 92 6.15 -8.58 -13.36
N LYS A 93 6.70 -9.32 -14.34
CA LYS A 93 7.73 -8.83 -15.28
C LYS A 93 7.17 -8.43 -16.65
N TYR A 94 6.05 -9.03 -17.05
CA TYR A 94 5.47 -8.87 -18.37
C TYR A 94 3.94 -8.78 -18.27
N PRO A 95 3.27 -8.21 -19.29
CA PRO A 95 1.83 -8.38 -19.45
C PRO A 95 1.47 -9.87 -19.49
N LEU A 96 0.44 -10.24 -18.74
CA LEU A 96 -0.07 -11.61 -18.66
C LEU A 96 -1.54 -11.63 -19.05
N ILE A 97 -1.91 -12.49 -20.00
CA ILE A 97 -3.29 -12.69 -20.43
C ILE A 97 -3.67 -14.15 -20.18
N ARG A 98 -4.91 -14.40 -19.74
CA ARG A 98 -5.42 -15.77 -19.56
C ARG A 98 -5.39 -16.48 -20.92
N GLY A 99 -4.78 -17.67 -20.97
CA GLY A 99 -4.63 -18.39 -22.23
C GLY A 99 -5.94 -18.64 -22.96
N ALA A 100 -7.00 -19.01 -22.23
CA ALA A 100 -8.33 -19.19 -22.83
C ALA A 100 -8.87 -17.93 -23.53
N LEU A 101 -8.62 -16.74 -22.98
CA LEU A 101 -9.01 -15.47 -23.61
C LEU A 101 -8.14 -15.19 -24.84
N LEU A 102 -6.83 -15.42 -24.71
CA LEU A 102 -5.87 -15.12 -25.76
C LEU A 102 -6.07 -16.00 -27.00
N ASP A 103 -6.32 -17.29 -26.83
CA ASP A 103 -6.62 -18.20 -27.96
C ASP A 103 -7.92 -17.79 -28.65
N ALA A 104 -8.97 -17.52 -27.87
CA ALA A 104 -10.26 -17.13 -28.41
C ALA A 104 -10.19 -15.79 -29.18
N TYR A 105 -9.45 -14.81 -28.64
CA TYR A 105 -9.27 -13.51 -29.28
C TYR A 105 -8.45 -13.62 -30.57
N ARG A 106 -7.31 -14.34 -30.55
CA ARG A 106 -6.46 -14.51 -31.74
C ARG A 106 -7.18 -15.25 -32.86
N GLU A 107 -7.96 -16.27 -32.52
CA GLU A 107 -8.76 -17.00 -33.51
C GLU A 107 -9.84 -16.10 -34.13
N GLU A 108 -10.58 -15.34 -33.31
CA GLU A 108 -11.56 -14.38 -33.84
C GLU A 108 -10.91 -13.28 -34.69
N LYS A 109 -9.72 -12.81 -34.30
CA LYS A 109 -8.96 -11.82 -35.08
C LYS A 109 -8.53 -12.38 -36.43
N ARG A 110 -8.09 -13.65 -36.47
CA ARG A 110 -7.77 -14.34 -37.74
C ARG A 110 -9.00 -14.46 -38.63
N LEU A 111 -10.15 -14.87 -38.08
CA LEU A 111 -11.41 -14.99 -38.82
C LEU A 111 -11.95 -13.64 -39.29
N ALA A 112 -11.67 -12.56 -38.56
CA ALA A 112 -12.03 -11.19 -38.91
C ALA A 112 -11.08 -10.52 -39.90
N GLY A 113 -10.09 -11.26 -40.46
CA GLY A 113 -9.13 -10.70 -41.40
C GLY A 113 -8.13 -9.72 -40.76
N GLY A 114 -7.92 -9.81 -39.44
CA GLY A 114 -7.03 -8.95 -38.68
C GLY A 114 -7.70 -7.79 -37.95
N ASP A 115 -9.00 -7.55 -38.16
CA ASP A 115 -9.75 -6.46 -37.49
C ASP A 115 -9.97 -6.79 -36.00
N PRO A 116 -9.35 -6.02 -35.07
CA PRO A 116 -9.43 -6.31 -33.64
C PRO A 116 -10.79 -5.96 -33.01
N MET A 117 -11.50 -4.97 -33.56
CA MET A 117 -12.81 -4.57 -33.07
C MET A 117 -13.84 -5.63 -33.42
N LYS A 118 -13.86 -6.07 -34.68
CA LYS A 118 -14.73 -7.16 -35.15
C LYS A 118 -14.41 -8.48 -34.43
N ALA A 119 -13.14 -8.75 -34.14
CA ALA A 119 -12.73 -9.90 -33.34
C ALA A 119 -13.38 -9.89 -31.95
N TRP A 120 -13.33 -8.74 -31.28
CA TRP A 120 -13.94 -8.58 -29.96
C TRP A 120 -15.47 -8.69 -30.00
N GLU A 121 -16.10 -8.09 -31.01
CA GLU A 121 -17.55 -8.19 -31.25
C GLU A 121 -18.00 -9.65 -31.40
N ASN A 122 -17.33 -10.42 -32.26
CA ASN A 122 -17.60 -11.83 -32.47
C ASN A 122 -17.41 -12.64 -31.17
N LEU A 123 -16.31 -12.38 -30.45
CA LEU A 123 -16.00 -13.05 -29.20
C LEU A 123 -17.08 -12.80 -28.14
N GLN A 124 -17.57 -11.57 -28.00
CA GLN A 124 -18.62 -11.22 -27.04
C GLN A 124 -20.01 -11.74 -27.45
N ALA A 125 -20.27 -11.85 -28.76
CA ALA A 125 -21.52 -12.43 -29.28
C ALA A 125 -21.59 -13.96 -29.05
N ASN A 126 -20.44 -14.64 -29.01
CA ASN A 126 -20.37 -16.08 -28.78
C ASN A 126 -20.42 -16.43 -27.28
N LYS A 127 -21.61 -16.82 -26.79
CA LYS A 127 -21.83 -17.21 -25.38
C LYS A 127 -20.89 -18.33 -24.91
N GLY A 128 -20.63 -19.33 -25.76
CA GLY A 128 -19.76 -20.47 -25.43
C GLY A 128 -18.31 -20.03 -25.22
N LYS A 129 -17.74 -19.28 -26.17
CA LYS A 129 -16.37 -18.74 -26.06
C LYS A 129 -16.25 -17.80 -24.86
N ARG A 130 -17.26 -16.95 -24.62
CA ARG A 130 -17.30 -16.03 -23.48
C ARG A 130 -17.30 -16.77 -22.14
N GLN A 131 -18.16 -17.78 -21.99
CA GLN A 131 -18.21 -18.59 -20.78
C GLN A 131 -16.88 -19.33 -20.56
N ALA A 132 -16.26 -19.87 -21.61
CA ALA A 132 -15.02 -20.63 -21.48
C ALA A 132 -13.89 -19.82 -20.82
N TYR A 133 -13.62 -18.59 -21.30
CA TYR A 133 -12.55 -17.79 -20.69
C TYR A 133 -12.92 -17.20 -19.32
N GLN A 134 -14.22 -17.01 -19.04
CA GLN A 134 -14.70 -16.56 -17.73
C GLN A 134 -14.55 -17.64 -16.66
N HIS A 135 -14.87 -18.90 -16.96
CA HIS A 135 -14.70 -20.02 -16.03
C HIS A 135 -13.22 -20.35 -15.75
N ALA A 136 -12.30 -19.90 -16.62
CA ALA A 136 -10.86 -20.04 -16.40
C ALA A 136 -10.28 -19.04 -15.38
N ARG A 137 -11.08 -18.08 -14.88
CA ARG A 137 -10.64 -17.12 -13.84
C ARG A 137 -10.31 -17.85 -12.54
N GLY A 138 -9.16 -17.53 -11.93
CA GLY A 138 -8.68 -18.19 -10.70
C GLY A 138 -8.04 -19.57 -10.91
N ARG A 139 -7.91 -20.06 -12.15
CA ARG A 139 -7.43 -21.44 -12.44
C ARG A 139 -6.07 -21.52 -13.16
N GLY A 140 -5.20 -20.52 -12.98
CA GLY A 140 -3.88 -20.49 -13.65
C GLY A 140 -3.97 -20.35 -15.17
N GLY A 141 -2.94 -20.78 -15.91
CA GLY A 141 -2.91 -20.70 -17.37
C GLY A 141 -2.72 -19.29 -17.93
N PHE A 142 -1.94 -18.44 -17.24
CA PHE A 142 -1.48 -17.17 -17.81
C PHE A 142 -0.42 -17.42 -18.86
N ARG A 143 -0.48 -16.65 -19.95
CA ARG A 143 0.56 -16.61 -20.98
C ARG A 143 1.10 -15.18 -21.08
N ARG A 144 2.41 -15.09 -21.30
CA ARG A 144 3.09 -13.82 -21.58
C ARG A 144 2.53 -13.21 -22.86
N ALA A 145 2.21 -11.92 -22.80
CA ALA A 145 1.78 -11.12 -23.94
C ALA A 145 2.72 -9.91 -24.12
N SER A 146 2.63 -9.26 -25.28
CA SER A 146 3.26 -7.95 -25.49
C SER A 146 2.36 -6.84 -24.94
N TRP A 147 2.92 -5.64 -24.78
CA TRP A 147 2.13 -4.47 -24.37
C TRP A 147 1.10 -4.10 -25.43
N GLU A 148 1.47 -4.20 -26.70
CA GLU A 148 0.62 -3.90 -27.85
C GLU A 148 -0.61 -4.82 -27.87
N GLU A 149 -0.42 -6.13 -27.66
CA GLU A 149 -1.54 -7.09 -27.64
C GLU A 149 -2.47 -6.86 -26.44
N ALA A 150 -1.91 -6.58 -25.26
CA ALA A 150 -2.70 -6.28 -24.07
C ALA A 150 -3.51 -4.97 -24.24
N GLN A 151 -2.88 -3.92 -24.77
CA GLN A 151 -3.52 -2.62 -25.01
C GLN A 151 -4.58 -2.71 -26.10
N GLU A 152 -4.33 -3.46 -27.18
CA GLU A 152 -5.32 -3.68 -28.24
C GLU A 152 -6.58 -4.36 -27.70
N ILE A 153 -6.43 -5.43 -26.92
CA ILE A 153 -7.59 -6.12 -26.31
C ILE A 153 -8.34 -5.18 -25.34
N MET A 154 -7.62 -4.47 -24.46
CA MET A 154 -8.24 -3.57 -23.48
C MET A 154 -9.00 -2.41 -24.15
N SER A 155 -8.40 -1.78 -25.16
CA SER A 155 -9.01 -0.66 -25.89
C SER A 155 -10.26 -1.09 -26.66
N ASN A 156 -10.22 -2.20 -27.39
CA ASN A 156 -11.40 -2.73 -28.09
C ASN A 156 -12.49 -3.17 -27.11
N ALA A 157 -12.13 -3.75 -25.97
CA ALA A 157 -13.08 -4.09 -24.92
C ALA A 157 -13.80 -2.87 -24.35
N ASN A 158 -13.06 -1.79 -24.08
CA ASN A 158 -13.63 -0.53 -23.59
C ASN A 158 -14.52 0.12 -24.64
N ILE A 159 -14.03 0.28 -25.88
CA ILE A 159 -14.79 0.91 -26.98
C ILE A 159 -16.06 0.14 -27.30
N TYR A 160 -16.00 -1.19 -27.39
CA TYR A 160 -17.18 -2.04 -27.59
C TYR A 160 -18.21 -1.84 -26.49
N THR A 161 -17.77 -1.86 -25.24
CA THR A 161 -18.66 -1.71 -24.09
C THR A 161 -19.34 -0.36 -24.11
N ALA A 162 -18.58 0.72 -24.34
CA ALA A 162 -19.11 2.07 -24.43
C ALA A 162 -20.11 2.25 -25.59
N LYS A 163 -19.75 1.79 -26.80
CA LYS A 163 -20.62 1.89 -27.98
C LYS A 163 -21.93 1.13 -27.81
N LYS A 164 -21.90 -0.03 -27.18
CA LYS A 164 -23.06 -0.94 -27.10
C LYS A 164 -23.94 -0.70 -25.87
N TYR A 165 -23.35 -0.33 -24.74
CA TYR A 165 -24.06 -0.28 -23.45
C TYR A 165 -23.95 1.07 -22.73
N GLY A 166 -23.10 1.98 -23.21
CA GLY A 166 -22.78 3.22 -22.52
C GLY A 166 -21.41 3.17 -21.82
N PRO A 167 -20.71 4.31 -21.73
CA PRO A 167 -19.36 4.37 -21.15
C PRO A 167 -19.35 4.09 -19.64
N ASP A 168 -20.49 4.29 -18.96
CA ASP A 168 -20.69 4.00 -17.53
C ASP A 168 -20.66 2.49 -17.20
N ARG A 169 -20.62 1.60 -18.21
CA ARG A 169 -20.36 0.16 -18.05
C ARG A 169 -18.86 -0.17 -18.01
N VAL A 170 -17.99 0.83 -18.15
CA VAL A 170 -16.54 0.73 -17.92
C VAL A 170 -16.23 1.37 -16.58
N ILE A 171 -15.75 0.55 -15.65
CA ILE A 171 -15.64 0.90 -14.24
C ILE A 171 -14.22 0.64 -13.75
N GLY A 172 -13.68 1.57 -12.97
CA GLY A 172 -12.41 1.42 -12.27
C GLY A 172 -12.57 1.43 -10.77
N PHE A 173 -11.75 0.63 -10.11
CA PHE A 173 -11.57 0.64 -8.67
C PHE A 173 -10.09 0.86 -8.37
N SER A 174 -9.77 2.00 -7.78
CA SER A 174 -8.44 2.33 -7.27
C SER A 174 -8.66 3.12 -5.98
N PRO A 175 -8.18 2.66 -4.82
CA PRO A 175 -8.48 3.30 -3.55
C PRO A 175 -7.39 4.31 -3.15
N ILE A 176 -7.69 5.15 -2.15
CA ILE A 176 -6.74 5.94 -1.34
C ILE A 176 -5.72 6.72 -2.20
N PRO A 177 -6.10 7.87 -2.78
CA PRO A 177 -5.18 8.67 -3.59
C PRO A 177 -3.97 9.20 -2.81
N ALA A 178 -4.10 9.41 -1.49
CA ALA A 178 -3.07 10.00 -0.65
C ALA A 178 -1.74 9.23 -0.64
N MET A 179 -1.77 7.90 -0.82
CA MET A 179 -0.54 7.08 -0.79
C MET A 179 0.27 7.18 -2.10
N SER A 180 -0.36 7.54 -3.22
CA SER A 180 0.30 7.63 -4.53
C SER A 180 -0.57 8.41 -5.53
N MET A 181 -0.60 9.73 -5.37
CA MET A 181 -1.58 10.63 -6.03
C MET A 181 -1.61 10.47 -7.55
N ILE A 182 -0.44 10.48 -8.21
CA ILE A 182 -0.36 10.38 -9.67
C ILE A 182 -0.70 8.97 -10.16
N SER A 183 -0.36 7.93 -9.39
CA SER A 183 -0.72 6.55 -9.72
C SER A 183 -2.24 6.34 -9.68
N TYR A 184 -2.92 6.91 -8.68
CA TYR A 184 -4.39 6.93 -8.63
C TYR A 184 -4.98 7.75 -9.79
N ALA A 185 -4.42 8.94 -10.04
CA ALA A 185 -4.92 9.86 -11.05
C ALA A 185 -4.80 9.29 -12.47
N ALA A 186 -3.81 8.46 -12.77
CA ALA A 186 -3.62 7.87 -14.08
C ALA A 186 -4.87 7.10 -14.58
N GLY A 187 -5.38 6.17 -13.78
CA GLY A 187 -6.60 5.40 -14.10
C GLY A 187 -7.86 6.26 -14.00
N SER A 188 -7.96 7.08 -12.94
CA SER A 188 -9.14 7.91 -12.69
C SER A 188 -9.37 8.95 -13.77
N ARG A 189 -8.30 9.59 -14.27
CA ARG A 189 -8.35 10.57 -15.36
C ARG A 189 -8.71 9.92 -16.69
N PHE A 190 -8.20 8.72 -16.97
CA PHE A 190 -8.61 7.96 -18.14
C PHE A 190 -10.14 7.72 -18.11
N LEU A 191 -10.68 7.24 -17.00
CA LEU A 191 -12.12 6.98 -16.88
C LEU A 191 -12.95 8.26 -16.96
N GLN A 192 -12.51 9.35 -16.33
CA GLN A 192 -13.21 10.64 -16.39
C GLN A 192 -13.32 11.17 -17.83
N LEU A 193 -12.24 11.07 -18.62
CA LEU A 193 -12.24 11.48 -20.03
C LEU A 193 -13.04 10.51 -20.91
N PHE A 194 -13.02 9.21 -20.57
CA PHE A 194 -13.74 8.17 -21.30
C PHE A 194 -15.27 8.20 -21.03
N GLY A 195 -15.70 8.81 -19.91
CA GLY A 195 -17.09 8.75 -19.42
C GLY A 195 -17.39 7.50 -18.58
N GLY A 196 -16.36 6.81 -18.10
CA GLY A 196 -16.48 5.67 -17.19
C GLY A 196 -16.69 6.08 -15.73
N VAL A 197 -16.89 5.10 -14.85
CA VAL A 197 -17.19 5.31 -13.43
C VAL A 197 -15.98 5.00 -12.56
N ASN A 198 -15.64 5.92 -11.65
CA ASN A 198 -14.74 5.67 -10.53
C ASN A 198 -15.59 5.24 -9.32
N ILE A 199 -15.32 4.06 -8.75
CA ILE A 199 -16.01 3.61 -7.52
C ILE A 199 -15.32 4.23 -6.29
N SER A 200 -16.12 4.58 -5.28
CA SER A 200 -15.64 5.02 -3.96
C SER A 200 -14.88 3.91 -3.21
N PHE A 201 -14.18 4.30 -2.14
CA PHE A 201 -13.38 3.36 -1.33
C PHE A 201 -13.57 3.54 0.17
N TYR A 202 -13.78 4.76 0.66
CA TYR A 202 -13.70 5.07 2.09
C TYR A 202 -14.92 4.55 2.86
N ASP A 203 -16.09 4.74 2.28
CA ASP A 203 -17.35 4.10 2.66
C ASP A 203 -17.29 2.57 2.51
N TRP A 204 -16.78 2.08 1.37
CA TRP A 204 -16.70 0.64 1.07
C TRP A 204 -15.80 -0.12 2.05
N TYR A 205 -14.68 0.48 2.46
CA TYR A 205 -13.77 -0.12 3.44
C TYR A 205 -14.29 -0.03 4.88
N CYS A 206 -15.40 0.69 5.10
CA CYS A 206 -15.89 1.03 6.43
C CYS A 206 -14.86 1.86 7.23
N ASP A 207 -13.96 2.56 6.53
CA ASP A 207 -13.02 3.50 7.13
C ASP A 207 -13.66 4.88 7.33
N LEU A 208 -14.73 5.19 6.58
CA LEU A 208 -15.61 6.35 6.80
C LEU A 208 -16.45 6.10 8.05
N PRO A 209 -16.28 6.90 9.12
CA PRO A 209 -17.22 6.90 10.24
C PRO A 209 -18.44 7.75 9.89
N PRO A 210 -19.65 7.17 9.67
CA PRO A 210 -20.82 7.97 9.29
C PRO A 210 -21.20 9.05 10.31
N SER A 211 -20.79 8.88 11.57
CA SER A 211 -20.97 9.87 12.63
C SER A 211 -20.24 11.19 12.35
N PHE A 212 -19.12 11.20 11.60
CA PHE A 212 -18.42 12.44 11.26
C PHE A 212 -19.29 13.36 10.38
N PRO A 213 -19.81 12.89 9.23
CA PRO A 213 -20.75 13.66 8.44
C PRO A 213 -22.04 14.03 9.19
N GLU A 214 -22.57 13.12 10.01
CA GLU A 214 -23.81 13.35 10.77
C GLU A 214 -23.69 14.47 11.82
N ILE A 215 -22.53 14.57 12.50
CA ILE A 215 -22.32 15.53 13.58
C ILE A 215 -21.70 16.84 13.08
N TRP A 216 -20.72 16.75 12.17
CA TRP A 216 -19.88 17.89 11.78
C TRP A 216 -20.01 18.28 10.30
N GLY A 217 -20.68 17.48 9.47
CA GLY A 217 -20.74 17.73 8.03
C GLY A 217 -19.38 17.58 7.32
N GLU A 218 -18.42 16.90 7.96
CA GLU A 218 -17.07 16.63 7.46
C GLU A 218 -16.92 15.14 7.14
N GLN A 219 -16.14 14.78 6.13
CA GLN A 219 -15.88 13.37 5.80
C GLN A 219 -15.11 12.68 6.94
N THR A 220 -13.92 13.20 7.25
CA THR A 220 -13.07 12.84 8.40
C THR A 220 -11.97 13.89 8.51
N ASP A 221 -11.84 14.51 9.68
CA ASP A 221 -10.67 15.33 10.02
C ASP A 221 -10.21 14.99 11.44
N CYS A 222 -8.93 14.69 11.61
CA CYS A 222 -8.35 14.19 12.85
C CYS A 222 -7.05 14.92 13.16
N ALA A 223 -6.76 15.10 14.45
CA ALA A 223 -5.47 15.62 14.88
C ALA A 223 -4.32 14.72 14.44
N GLU A 224 -3.17 15.33 14.15
CA GLU A 224 -1.93 14.60 13.87
C GLU A 224 -1.42 13.83 15.10
N SER A 225 -0.55 12.85 14.89
CA SER A 225 -0.04 12.02 15.98
C SER A 225 0.87 12.78 16.95
N ALA A 226 1.56 13.83 16.50
CA ALA A 226 2.32 14.70 17.39
C ALA A 226 1.44 15.38 18.44
N ASP A 227 0.17 15.66 18.13
CA ASP A 227 -0.76 16.30 19.07
C ASP A 227 -1.16 15.36 20.22
N TRP A 228 -0.96 14.05 20.09
CA TRP A 228 -1.14 13.11 21.19
C TRP A 228 -0.23 13.46 22.38
N TYR A 229 0.95 14.04 22.13
CA TYR A 229 1.89 14.44 23.17
C TYR A 229 1.39 15.62 24.03
N ASN A 230 0.45 16.41 23.50
CA ASN A 230 -0.14 17.56 24.18
C ASN A 230 -1.28 17.15 25.14
N ALA A 231 -1.91 16.00 24.92
CA ALA A 231 -2.97 15.49 25.76
C ALA A 231 -2.47 15.17 27.19
N LYS A 232 -3.31 15.33 28.22
CA LYS A 232 -3.02 14.88 29.60
C LYS A 232 -3.75 13.61 29.99
N MET A 233 -4.68 13.18 29.14
CA MET A 233 -5.32 11.88 29.18
C MET A 233 -5.56 11.43 27.74
N ILE A 234 -5.21 10.19 27.42
CA ILE A 234 -5.53 9.55 26.14
C ILE A 234 -6.29 8.27 26.43
N VAL A 235 -7.44 8.11 25.79
CA VAL A 235 -8.22 6.87 25.76
C VAL A 235 -8.07 6.28 24.37
N ASP A 236 -7.37 5.15 24.29
CA ASP A 236 -7.30 4.34 23.08
C ASP A 236 -8.48 3.36 23.08
N MET A 237 -9.46 3.62 22.21
CA MET A 237 -10.71 2.86 22.12
C MET A 237 -10.71 2.03 20.84
N GLY A 238 -10.41 0.74 20.96
CA GLY A 238 -10.44 -0.20 19.83
C GLY A 238 -9.36 0.01 18.77
N ALA A 239 -8.31 0.80 19.03
CA ALA A 239 -7.14 0.88 18.14
C ALA A 239 -5.96 0.08 18.70
N ASN A 240 -5.18 -0.56 17.81
CA ASN A 240 -3.98 -1.30 18.18
C ASN A 240 -2.74 -0.56 17.67
N LEU A 241 -2.46 0.61 18.25
CA LEU A 241 -1.50 1.60 17.73
C LEU A 241 -0.13 1.00 17.40
N ASN A 242 0.40 0.13 18.25
CA ASN A 242 1.71 -0.49 18.02
C ASN A 242 1.77 -1.34 16.73
N MET A 243 0.63 -1.90 16.30
CA MET A 243 0.53 -2.72 15.11
C MET A 243 0.10 -1.92 13.88
N THR A 244 -0.93 -1.09 14.03
CA THR A 244 -1.62 -0.41 12.91
C THR A 244 -1.16 1.04 12.71
N ARG A 245 -0.47 1.62 13.70
CA ARG A 245 0.13 2.97 13.71
C ARG A 245 1.59 2.94 14.19
N THR A 246 2.29 1.84 13.87
CA THR A 246 3.70 1.60 14.26
C THR A 246 4.61 2.83 14.17
N PRO A 247 4.64 3.62 13.06
CA PRO A 247 5.53 4.78 12.98
C PRO A 247 5.16 5.96 13.89
N ASP A 248 3.95 6.00 14.43
CA ASP A 248 3.41 7.07 15.27
C ASP A 248 3.27 6.66 16.75
N ALA A 249 3.36 5.36 17.04
CA ALA A 249 3.10 4.80 18.36
C ALA A 249 4.04 5.34 19.46
N HIS A 250 5.20 5.89 19.08
CA HIS A 250 6.12 6.52 20.03
C HIS A 250 5.47 7.72 20.73
N PHE A 251 4.67 8.55 20.04
CA PHE A 251 3.98 9.68 20.67
C PHE A 251 3.07 9.24 21.82
N PHE A 252 2.33 8.15 21.66
CA PHE A 252 1.48 7.60 22.73
C PHE A 252 2.31 7.14 23.93
N ALA A 253 3.42 6.43 23.69
CA ALA A 253 4.29 5.95 24.76
C ALA A 253 5.05 7.09 25.46
N GLU A 254 5.57 8.04 24.70
CA GLU A 254 6.37 9.17 25.18
C GLU A 254 5.52 10.23 25.89
N ALA A 255 4.25 10.42 25.50
CA ALA A 255 3.32 11.31 26.18
C ALA A 255 3.20 10.98 27.68
N ARG A 256 3.38 9.72 28.06
CA ARG A 256 3.37 9.27 29.47
C ARG A 256 4.51 9.87 30.28
N HIS A 257 5.68 10.05 29.67
CA HIS A 257 6.80 10.75 30.31
C HIS A 257 6.52 12.25 30.50
N ASN A 258 5.57 12.80 29.74
CA ASN A 258 5.02 14.15 29.90
C ASN A 258 3.79 14.21 30.85
N GLY A 259 3.61 13.17 31.68
CA GLY A 259 2.55 13.09 32.69
C GLY A 259 1.16 12.73 32.15
N THR A 260 1.08 12.23 30.91
CA THR A 260 -0.19 11.82 30.31
C THR A 260 -0.65 10.48 30.87
N LYS A 261 -1.91 10.42 31.32
CA LYS A 261 -2.54 9.15 31.70
C LYS A 261 -3.07 8.41 30.47
N THR A 262 -2.74 7.14 30.32
CA THR A 262 -3.18 6.32 29.17
C THR A 262 -4.16 5.22 29.61
N ILE A 263 -5.28 5.12 28.91
CA ILE A 263 -6.29 4.08 29.10
C ILE A 263 -6.47 3.36 27.77
N VAL A 264 -6.49 2.04 27.79
CA VAL A 264 -6.76 1.22 26.60
C VAL A 264 -8.03 0.41 26.83
N CYS A 265 -9.01 0.60 25.95
CA CYS A 265 -10.26 -0.15 25.91
C CYS A 265 -10.21 -1.11 24.72
N ALA A 266 -10.08 -2.40 25.01
CA ALA A 266 -10.00 -3.44 23.99
C ALA A 266 -10.45 -4.79 24.58
N PRO A 267 -11.15 -5.65 23.81
CA PRO A 267 -11.61 -6.96 24.29
C PRO A 267 -10.46 -7.92 24.64
N ASP A 268 -9.35 -7.80 23.93
CA ASP A 268 -8.13 -8.55 24.16
C ASP A 268 -7.03 -7.65 24.75
N PHE A 269 -5.99 -8.28 25.32
CA PHE A 269 -4.79 -7.57 25.78
C PHE A 269 -3.91 -7.19 24.57
N SER A 270 -4.37 -6.19 23.82
CA SER A 270 -3.75 -5.73 22.58
C SER A 270 -2.33 -5.19 22.81
N MET A 271 -1.50 -5.12 21.75
CA MET A 271 -0.07 -4.76 21.89
C MET A 271 0.17 -3.36 22.49
N VAL A 272 -0.78 -2.44 22.35
CA VAL A 272 -0.71 -1.09 22.94
C VAL A 272 -1.04 -1.09 24.44
N SER A 273 -1.79 -2.09 24.93
CA SER A 273 -2.17 -2.24 26.35
C SER A 273 -0.97 -2.27 27.31
N LYS A 274 0.21 -2.73 26.84
CA LYS A 274 1.46 -2.70 27.63
C LYS A 274 1.94 -1.29 28.01
N PHE A 275 1.45 -0.27 27.30
CA PHE A 275 1.74 1.14 27.55
C PHE A 275 0.58 1.84 28.28
N ALA A 276 -0.50 1.12 28.62
CA ALA A 276 -1.63 1.69 29.33
C ALA A 276 -1.36 1.74 30.85
N ASP A 277 -1.84 2.79 31.50
CA ASP A 277 -1.94 2.81 32.96
C ASP A 277 -3.18 2.01 33.44
N GLN A 278 -4.19 1.86 32.58
CA GLN A 278 -5.36 1.01 32.80
C GLN A 278 -5.81 0.33 31.49
N TRP A 279 -6.05 -0.97 31.56
CA TRP A 279 -6.72 -1.73 30.50
C TRP A 279 -8.17 -2.03 30.90
N VAL A 280 -9.11 -1.76 30.01
CA VAL A 280 -10.54 -2.02 30.17
C VAL A 280 -10.96 -3.10 29.16
N PRO A 281 -11.24 -4.34 29.62
CA PRO A 281 -11.61 -5.45 28.75
C PRO A 281 -13.10 -5.41 28.38
N LEU A 282 -13.48 -4.53 27.44
CA LEU A 282 -14.86 -4.42 26.95
C LEU A 282 -15.25 -5.64 26.11
N HIS A 283 -16.54 -6.02 26.11
CA HIS A 283 -17.01 -7.02 25.15
C HIS A 283 -17.04 -6.41 23.74
N ALA A 284 -16.55 -7.16 22.75
CA ALA A 284 -16.51 -6.67 21.38
C ALA A 284 -17.91 -6.27 20.88
N GLY A 285 -18.06 -5.01 20.45
CA GLY A 285 -19.32 -4.46 19.95
C GLY A 285 -20.25 -3.90 21.03
N SER A 286 -19.85 -3.90 22.30
CA SER A 286 -20.61 -3.26 23.39
C SER A 286 -20.03 -1.92 23.85
N ASP A 287 -19.08 -1.36 23.11
CA ASP A 287 -18.35 -0.14 23.47
C ASP A 287 -19.27 1.07 23.63
N GLY A 288 -20.37 1.15 22.86
CA GLY A 288 -21.37 2.22 22.98
C GLY A 288 -22.26 2.13 24.21
N ALA A 289 -22.24 1.01 24.95
CA ALA A 289 -22.98 0.85 26.21
C ALA A 289 -22.13 1.18 27.45
N PHE A 290 -20.81 1.17 27.32
CA PHE A 290 -19.85 1.51 28.37
C PHE A 290 -19.73 3.03 28.52
#